data_AF-A0A2V5UPG9-F1
#
_entry.id   AF-A0A2V5UPG9-F1
#
_cell.length_a   1.000
_cell.length_b   1.000
_cell.length_c   1.000
_cell.angle_alpha   90.00
_cell.angle_beta   90.00
_cell.angle_gamma   90.00
#
_symmetry.space_group_name_H-M   'P 1'
#
loop_
_entity.id
_entity.type
_entity.pdbx_description
1 polymer ?
#
loop_
_entity_poly.entity_id
_entity_poly.type
_entity_poly.pdbx_seq_one_letter_code
_entity_poly.pdbx_strand_id
1 'polypeptide(L)'
;MTREAFNAARGSFTNEIGHVPKATDVVWQLMNGLVRGTRDHHQLKMIYFQMALFLKEEGKDFLATMQEAIRAELAGWQNAAETGSIDWRKTRLRVTTCGTASCNACGKLEGATFTYSEALNQMPIPVRDCTHDISDGSHRGWCRCCYRLVFNA
;
A
#
# COMPACT_ATOMS: atom_id res chain seq x y z
N MET A 1 -3.64 -16.47 -10.13
CA MET A 1 -3.07 -17.64 -9.42
C MET A 1 -3.77 -18.90 -9.91
N THR A 2 -3.04 -19.91 -10.38
CA THR A 2 -3.63 -21.19 -10.80
C THR A 2 -3.85 -22.11 -9.60
N ARG A 3 -4.79 -23.06 -9.73
CA ARG A 3 -5.04 -24.10 -8.71
C ARG A 3 -3.79 -24.93 -8.43
N GLU A 4 -3.01 -25.22 -9.46
CA GLU A 4 -1.76 -25.96 -9.36
C GLU A 4 -0.71 -25.21 -8.53
N ALA A 5 -0.50 -23.93 -8.82
CA ALA A 5 0.44 -23.10 -8.06
C ALA A 5 0.04 -22.99 -6.58
N PHE A 6 -1.25 -22.86 -6.29
CA PHE A 6 -1.76 -22.85 -4.91
C PHE A 6 -1.50 -24.18 -4.20
N ASN A 7 -1.81 -25.31 -4.83
CA ASN A 7 -1.61 -26.63 -4.25
C ASN A 7 -0.12 -26.92 -4.00
N ALA A 8 0.75 -26.53 -4.93
CA ALA A 8 2.19 -26.67 -4.78
C ALA A 8 2.72 -25.87 -3.58
N ALA A 9 2.31 -24.60 -3.45
CA ALA A 9 2.68 -23.76 -2.31
C ALA A 9 2.17 -24.33 -0.99
N ARG A 10 0.91 -24.80 -0.96
CA ARG A 10 0.32 -25.45 0.23
C ARG A 10 1.08 -26.71 0.63
N GLY A 11 1.52 -27.51 -0.33
CA GLY A 11 2.34 -28.70 -0.08
C GLY A 11 3.70 -28.34 0.52
N SER A 12 4.42 -27.39 -0.09
CA SER A 12 5.71 -26.90 0.45
C SER A 12 5.56 -26.40 1.89
N PHE A 13 4.53 -25.59 2.14
CA PHE A 13 4.33 -25.00 3.44
C PHE A 13 3.91 -26.02 4.51
N THR A 14 3.12 -27.03 4.13
CA THR A 14 2.79 -28.16 5.02
C THR A 14 4.05 -28.90 5.47
N ASN A 15 5.01 -29.11 4.57
CA ASN A 15 6.28 -29.76 4.90
C ASN A 15 7.14 -28.89 5.83
N GLU A 16 7.08 -27.57 5.70
CA GLU A 16 7.83 -26.62 6.55
C GLU A 16 7.28 -26.55 7.98
N ILE A 17 5.96 -26.54 8.16
CA ILE A 17 5.32 -26.31 9.48
C ILE A 17 4.81 -27.60 10.16
N GLY A 18 4.86 -28.73 9.46
CA GLY A 18 4.46 -30.04 10.00
C GLY A 18 2.94 -30.26 10.11
N HIS A 19 2.12 -29.32 9.66
CA HIS A 19 0.67 -29.45 9.59
C HIS A 19 0.10 -28.72 8.37
N VAL A 20 -1.13 -29.04 7.97
CA VAL A 20 -1.76 -28.40 6.81
C VAL A 20 -2.13 -26.95 7.17
N PRO A 21 -1.63 -25.93 6.44
CA PRO A 21 -1.95 -24.53 6.70
C PRO A 21 -3.37 -24.17 6.26
N LYS A 22 -3.92 -23.08 6.80
CA LYS A 22 -5.17 -22.51 6.26
C LYS A 22 -4.92 -21.95 4.87
N ALA A 23 -5.96 -21.91 4.05
CA ALA A 23 -5.86 -21.35 2.71
C ALA A 23 -5.36 -19.90 2.72
N THR A 24 -5.78 -19.12 3.71
CA THR A 24 -5.38 -17.72 3.90
C THR A 24 -3.89 -17.58 4.24
N ASP A 25 -3.31 -18.51 4.98
CA ASP A 25 -1.87 -18.52 5.27
C ASP A 25 -1.04 -18.80 3.99
N VAL A 26 -1.52 -19.71 3.14
CA VAL A 26 -0.88 -20.00 1.83
C VAL A 26 -0.95 -18.78 0.90
N VAL A 27 -2.10 -18.11 0.83
CA VAL A 27 -2.27 -16.88 0.06
C VAL A 27 -1.31 -15.79 0.56
N TRP A 28 -1.23 -15.62 1.89
CA TRP A 28 -0.30 -14.67 2.50
C TRP A 28 1.17 -14.98 2.16
N GLN A 29 1.59 -16.24 2.25
CA GLN A 29 2.95 -16.66 1.91
C GLN A 29 3.28 -16.40 0.44
N LEU A 30 2.34 -16.69 -0.47
CA LEU A 30 2.49 -16.42 -1.90
C LEU A 30 2.66 -14.93 -2.19
N MET A 31 1.86 -14.06 -1.57
CA MET A 31 2.01 -12.60 -1.73
C MET A 31 3.35 -12.11 -1.19
N ASN A 32 3.83 -12.62 -0.06
CA ASN A 32 5.18 -12.32 0.44
C ASN A 32 6.28 -12.82 -0.52
N GLY A 33 6.06 -13.94 -1.20
CA GLY A 33 6.93 -14.41 -2.29
C GLY A 33 7.00 -13.40 -3.44
N LEU A 34 5.85 -12.86 -3.86
CA LEU A 34 5.79 -11.82 -4.89
C LEU A 34 6.54 -10.56 -4.46
N VAL A 35 6.37 -10.10 -3.23
CA VAL A 35 7.11 -8.95 -2.68
C VAL A 35 8.63 -9.16 -2.81
N ARG A 36 9.14 -10.33 -2.38
CA ARG A 36 10.58 -10.64 -2.44
C ARG A 36 11.13 -10.69 -3.87
N GLY A 37 10.32 -11.13 -4.83
CA GLY A 37 10.71 -11.27 -6.24
C GLY A 37 10.57 -10.00 -7.07
N THR A 38 9.83 -8.99 -6.58
CA THR A 38 9.49 -7.80 -7.37
C THR A 38 10.49 -6.68 -7.12
N ARG A 39 11.04 -6.12 -8.19
CA ARG A 39 11.91 -4.93 -8.15
C ARG A 39 11.22 -3.66 -8.62
N ASP A 40 10.22 -3.79 -9.48
CA ASP A 40 9.44 -2.66 -9.97
C ASP A 40 8.59 -2.05 -8.84
N HIS A 41 8.79 -0.76 -8.59
CA HIS A 41 8.14 -0.05 -7.49
C HIS A 41 6.62 0.07 -7.67
N HIS A 42 6.14 0.18 -8.91
CA HIS A 42 4.70 0.21 -9.17
C HIS A 42 4.05 -1.14 -8.87
N GLN A 43 4.66 -2.24 -9.32
CA GLN A 43 4.19 -3.58 -8.98
C GLN A 43 4.24 -3.84 -7.47
N LEU A 44 5.31 -3.41 -6.77
CA LEU A 44 5.38 -3.51 -5.30
C LEU A 44 4.23 -2.76 -4.62
N LYS A 45 3.93 -1.52 -5.07
CA LYS A 45 2.76 -0.77 -4.60
C LYS A 45 1.47 -1.59 -4.77
N MET A 46 1.26 -2.16 -5.96
CA MET A 46 0.04 -2.93 -6.26
C MET A 46 -0.05 -4.19 -5.40
N ILE A 47 1.05 -4.91 -5.19
CA ILE A 47 1.11 -6.10 -4.33
C ILE A 47 0.78 -5.72 -2.89
N TYR A 48 1.42 -4.70 -2.32
CA TYR A 48 1.13 -4.26 -0.95
C TYR A 48 -0.31 -3.77 -0.78
N PHE A 49 -0.85 -3.05 -1.76
CA PHE A 49 -2.25 -2.63 -1.74
C PHE A 49 -3.21 -3.83 -1.71
N GLN A 50 -2.95 -4.86 -2.52
CA GLN A 50 -3.73 -6.12 -2.50
C GLN A 50 -3.57 -6.88 -1.18
N MET A 51 -2.36 -6.93 -0.62
CA MET A 51 -2.11 -7.52 0.69
C MET A 51 -2.89 -6.79 1.80
N ALA A 52 -2.94 -5.46 1.76
CA ALA A 52 -3.72 -4.66 2.71
C ALA A 52 -5.23 -4.93 2.58
N LEU A 53 -5.74 -5.06 1.34
CA LEU A 53 -7.13 -5.40 1.11
C LEU A 53 -7.48 -6.78 1.65
N PHE A 54 -6.63 -7.78 1.37
CA PHE A 54 -6.77 -9.13 1.91
C PHE A 54 -6.81 -9.13 3.45
N LEU A 55 -5.94 -8.37 4.11
CA LEU A 55 -5.97 -8.22 5.56
C LEU A 55 -7.27 -7.57 6.05
N LYS A 56 -7.80 -6.56 5.35
CA LYS A 56 -9.09 -5.93 5.68
C LYS A 56 -10.24 -6.93 5.58
N GLU A 57 -10.29 -7.72 4.51
CA GLU A 57 -11.31 -8.75 4.30
C GLU A 57 -11.26 -9.85 5.37
N GLU A 58 -10.06 -10.18 5.86
CA GLU A 58 -9.83 -11.09 6.98
C GLU A 58 -10.13 -10.47 8.36
N GLY A 59 -10.57 -9.21 8.41
CA GLY A 59 -10.82 -8.48 9.65
C GLY A 59 -9.56 -8.15 10.46
N LYS A 60 -8.38 -8.13 9.84
CA LYS A 60 -7.08 -7.84 10.47
C LYS A 60 -6.67 -6.39 10.28
N ASP A 61 -5.74 -5.90 11.10
CA ASP A 61 -5.12 -4.59 10.85
C ASP A 61 -4.28 -4.64 9.58
N PHE A 62 -4.43 -3.60 8.75
CA PHE A 62 -3.84 -3.50 7.41
C PHE A 62 -3.07 -2.20 7.21
N LEU A 63 -3.01 -1.31 8.21
CA LEU A 63 -2.42 0.02 8.05
C LEU A 63 -0.97 -0.02 7.64
N ALA A 64 -0.16 -0.81 8.34
CA ALA A 64 1.27 -0.91 8.04
C ALA A 64 1.50 -1.42 6.60
N THR A 65 0.74 -2.42 6.17
CA THR A 65 0.82 -2.93 4.80
C THR A 65 0.39 -1.90 3.76
N MET A 66 -0.64 -1.10 4.06
CA MET A 66 -1.06 0.02 3.21
C MET A 66 0.00 1.13 3.17
N GLN A 67 0.69 1.38 4.28
CA GLN A 67 1.84 2.29 4.33
C GLN A 67 2.99 1.79 3.46
N GLU A 68 3.26 0.49 3.40
CA GLU A 68 4.26 -0.09 2.49
C GLU A 68 3.91 0.13 1.02
N ALA A 69 2.62 0.11 0.65
CA ALA A 69 2.19 0.47 -0.70
C ALA A 69 2.56 1.92 -1.05
N ILE A 70 2.36 2.85 -0.11
CA ILE A 70 2.75 4.26 -0.27
C ILE A 70 4.27 4.40 -0.31
N ARG A 71 5.02 3.69 0.56
CA ARG A 71 6.49 3.72 0.53
C ARG A 71 7.05 3.21 -0.79
N ALA A 72 6.45 2.18 -1.38
CA ALA A 72 6.84 1.68 -2.69
C ALA A 72 6.62 2.72 -3.79
N GLU A 73 5.48 3.44 -3.78
CA GLU A 73 5.22 4.55 -4.70
C GLU A 73 6.25 5.67 -4.56
N LEU A 74 6.52 6.10 -3.32
CA LEU A 74 7.52 7.11 -3.00
C LEU A 74 8.92 6.68 -3.48
N ALA A 75 9.33 5.44 -3.22
CA ALA A 75 10.60 4.91 -3.67
C ALA A 75 10.73 4.92 -5.21
N GLY A 76 9.64 4.66 -5.94
CA GLY A 76 9.60 4.79 -7.40
C GLY A 76 9.89 6.21 -7.86
N TRP A 77 9.30 7.22 -7.21
CA TRP A 77 9.61 8.63 -7.52
C TRP A 77 11.01 9.04 -7.08
N GLN A 78 11.52 8.51 -5.97
CA GLN A 78 12.90 8.74 -5.56
C GLN A 78 13.88 8.23 -6.61
N ASN A 79 13.69 7.00 -7.08
CA ASN A 79 14.51 6.42 -8.15
C ASN A 79 14.43 7.27 -9.44
N ALA A 80 13.23 7.71 -9.82
CA ALA A 80 13.05 8.61 -10.95
C ALA A 80 13.80 9.94 -10.77
N ALA A 81 13.89 10.47 -9.55
CA ALA A 81 14.67 11.67 -9.28
C ALA A 81 16.18 11.42 -9.32
N GLU A 82 16.66 10.30 -8.79
CA GLU A 82 18.07 9.90 -8.83
C GLU A 82 18.57 9.68 -10.26
N THR A 83 17.68 9.26 -11.17
CA THR A 83 17.96 9.15 -12.61
C THR A 83 17.75 10.45 -13.39
N GLY A 84 17.38 11.54 -12.72
CA GLY A 84 17.19 12.87 -13.32
C GLY A 84 15.85 13.09 -14.02
N SER A 85 14.89 12.15 -13.90
CA SER A 85 13.54 12.28 -14.47
C SER A 85 12.64 13.21 -13.64
N ILE A 86 12.97 13.44 -12.37
CA ILE A 86 12.27 14.35 -11.45
C ILE A 86 13.28 15.25 -10.75
N ASP A 87 13.05 16.57 -10.72
CA ASP A 87 13.83 17.50 -9.91
C ASP A 87 13.12 17.75 -8.57
N TRP A 88 13.64 17.18 -7.48
CA TRP A 88 13.09 17.39 -6.13
C TRP A 88 13.13 18.84 -5.65
N ARG A 89 13.99 19.70 -6.23
CA ARG A 89 14.02 21.14 -5.91
C ARG A 89 12.78 21.85 -6.43
N LYS A 90 12.19 21.34 -7.51
CA LYS A 90 11.02 21.90 -8.19
C LYS A 90 9.74 21.07 -8.00
N THR A 91 9.82 19.98 -7.22
CA THR A 91 8.71 19.05 -7.06
C THR A 91 8.25 19.01 -5.61
N ARG A 92 6.92 18.95 -5.42
CA ARG A 92 6.27 18.66 -4.15
C ARG A 92 5.28 17.52 -4.31
N LEU A 93 4.97 16.86 -3.21
CA LEU A 93 3.96 15.81 -3.11
C LEU A 93 2.68 16.43 -2.58
N ARG A 94 1.65 16.55 -3.43
CA ARG A 94 0.34 17.06 -3.03
C ARG A 94 -0.58 15.90 -2.71
N VAL A 95 -1.20 15.91 -1.54
CA VAL A 95 -2.25 14.94 -1.19
C VAL A 95 -3.51 15.27 -1.99
N THR A 96 -4.05 14.24 -2.65
CA THR A 96 -5.35 14.24 -3.31
C THR A 96 -6.26 13.28 -2.56
N THR A 97 -7.42 13.77 -2.13
CA THR A 97 -8.43 12.99 -1.42
C THR A 97 -9.58 12.65 -2.38
N CYS A 98 -10.66 12.04 -1.88
CA CYS A 98 -11.87 11.78 -2.66
C CYS A 98 -12.81 13.01 -2.77
N GLY A 99 -12.29 14.22 -2.58
CA GLY A 99 -13.07 15.47 -2.66
C GLY A 99 -14.25 15.47 -1.70
N THR A 100 -15.45 15.71 -2.21
CA THR A 100 -16.69 15.72 -1.41
C THR A 100 -17.06 14.37 -0.81
N ALA A 101 -16.50 13.26 -1.32
CA ALA A 101 -16.69 11.92 -0.76
C ALA A 101 -15.67 11.55 0.33
N SER A 102 -14.75 12.46 0.67
CA SER A 102 -13.78 12.24 1.74
C SER A 102 -14.45 12.29 3.11
N CYS A 103 -14.04 11.39 4.01
CA CYS A 103 -14.34 11.57 5.43
C CYS A 103 -13.67 12.85 5.98
N ASN A 104 -14.15 13.36 7.11
CA ASN A 104 -13.62 14.60 7.72
C ASN A 104 -12.10 14.54 7.94
N ALA A 105 -11.57 13.40 8.41
CA ALA A 105 -10.13 13.24 8.62
C ALA A 105 -9.33 13.34 7.32
N CYS A 106 -9.81 12.70 6.24
CA CYS A 106 -9.17 12.79 4.92
C CYS A 106 -9.29 14.20 4.34
N GLY A 107 -10.46 14.85 4.45
CA GLY A 107 -10.72 16.17 3.87
C GLY A 107 -9.77 17.26 4.37
N LYS A 108 -9.29 17.15 5.62
CA LYS A 108 -8.29 18.08 6.20
C LYS A 108 -6.93 18.05 5.50
N LEU A 109 -6.62 16.97 4.77
CA LEU A 109 -5.37 16.83 4.03
C LEU A 109 -5.50 17.23 2.55
N GLU A 110 -6.70 17.57 2.06
CA GLU A 110 -6.89 17.92 0.66
C GLU A 110 -5.98 19.10 0.27
N GLY A 111 -5.14 18.87 -0.74
CA GLY A 111 -4.20 19.86 -1.23
C GLY A 111 -2.98 20.12 -0.35
N ALA A 112 -2.85 19.46 0.81
CA ALA A 112 -1.64 19.56 1.62
C ALA A 112 -0.41 19.11 0.81
N THR A 113 0.67 19.89 0.89
CA THR A 113 1.91 19.63 0.14
C THR A 113 3.05 19.27 1.07
N PHE A 114 3.83 18.28 0.66
CA PHE A 114 4.98 17.76 1.40
C PHE A 114 6.21 17.71 0.48
N THR A 115 7.38 17.85 1.07
CA THR A 115 8.62 17.32 0.49
C THR A 115 8.61 15.79 0.54
N TYR A 116 9.48 15.16 -0.24
CA TYR A 116 9.69 13.71 -0.18
C TYR A 116 9.98 13.21 1.23
N SER A 117 10.92 13.87 1.93
CA SER A 117 11.33 13.51 3.30
C SER A 117 10.18 13.64 4.30
N GLU A 118 9.40 14.71 4.23
CA GLU A 118 8.23 14.89 5.11
C GLU A 118 7.19 13.80 4.88
N ALA A 119 6.87 13.48 3.62
CA ALA A 119 5.91 12.42 3.30
C ALA A 119 6.35 11.05 3.83
N LEU A 120 7.63 10.71 3.71
CA LEU A 120 8.17 9.42 4.16
C LEU A 120 8.25 9.29 5.69
N ASN A 121 8.57 10.39 6.38
CA ASN A 121 8.72 10.43 7.83
C ASN A 121 7.37 10.54 8.56
N GLN A 122 6.48 11.40 8.06
CA GLN A 122 5.20 11.66 8.71
C GLN A 122 4.14 10.63 8.31
N MET A 123 4.23 10.04 7.11
CA MET A 123 3.24 9.13 6.53
C MET A 123 1.78 9.60 6.77
N PRO A 124 1.43 10.85 6.39
CA PRO A 124 0.10 11.41 6.66
C PRO A 124 -1.03 10.67 5.94
N ILE A 125 -0.69 9.94 4.86
CA ILE A 125 -1.55 8.98 4.18
C ILE A 125 -0.89 7.60 4.16
N PRO A 126 -1.66 6.50 4.28
CA PRO A 126 -3.10 6.44 4.58
C PRO A 126 -3.46 7.07 5.94
N VAL A 127 -4.58 7.78 5.99
CA VAL A 127 -5.03 8.49 7.20
C VAL A 127 -5.40 7.46 8.28
N ARG A 128 -4.74 7.54 9.44
CA ARG A 128 -4.92 6.57 10.52
C ARG A 128 -6.38 6.47 10.97
N ASP A 129 -7.06 7.60 11.06
CA ASP A 129 -8.42 7.71 11.59
C ASP A 129 -9.45 7.86 10.44
N CYS A 130 -9.14 7.30 9.27
CA CYS A 130 -10.08 7.24 8.15
C CYS A 130 -11.31 6.41 8.52
N THR A 131 -12.49 6.91 8.17
CA THR A 131 -13.78 6.23 8.44
C THR A 131 -14.50 5.78 7.17
N HIS A 132 -13.88 5.93 6.00
CA HIS A 132 -14.48 5.47 4.75
C HIS A 132 -14.49 3.94 4.72
N ASP A 133 -15.65 3.32 4.60
CA ASP A 133 -15.74 1.86 4.55
C ASP A 133 -15.98 1.36 3.13
N ILE A 134 -15.40 0.21 2.82
CA ILE A 134 -15.57 -0.51 1.55
C ILE A 134 -16.00 -1.98 1.79
N SER A 135 -16.09 -2.42 3.04
CA SER A 135 -16.52 -3.77 3.39
C SER A 135 -17.01 -3.82 4.85
N ASP A 136 -18.18 -4.42 5.08
CA ASP A 136 -18.74 -4.54 6.42
C ASP A 136 -17.77 -5.27 7.38
N GLY A 137 -17.58 -4.76 8.59
CA GLY A 137 -16.97 -5.50 9.70
C GLY A 137 -15.46 -5.29 9.95
N SER A 138 -14.82 -4.29 9.36
CA SER A 138 -13.40 -4.01 9.69
C SER A 138 -13.22 -3.03 10.85
N HIS A 139 -12.10 -3.16 11.56
CA HIS A 139 -11.71 -2.27 12.67
C HIS A 139 -11.38 -0.83 12.27
N ARG A 140 -11.23 -0.50 10.97
CA ARG A 140 -10.79 0.82 10.49
C ARG A 140 -11.25 1.12 9.06
N GLY A 141 -11.41 2.39 8.71
CA GLY A 141 -11.72 2.78 7.33
C GLY A 141 -10.57 2.53 6.35
N TRP A 142 -10.93 2.36 5.08
CA TRP A 142 -10.08 2.22 3.92
C TRP A 142 -9.76 3.58 3.29
N CYS A 143 -8.57 4.11 3.58
CA CYS A 143 -8.13 5.38 3.03
C CYS A 143 -7.80 5.26 1.53
N ARG A 144 -8.45 6.08 0.71
CA ARG A 144 -8.22 6.17 -0.74
C ARG A 144 -7.41 7.41 -1.17
N CYS A 145 -6.92 8.21 -0.23
CA CYS A 145 -6.06 9.34 -0.54
C CYS A 145 -4.74 8.87 -1.18
N CYS A 146 -4.20 9.68 -2.10
CA CYS A 146 -2.93 9.41 -2.75
C CYS A 146 -2.09 10.70 -2.88
N TYR A 147 -0.81 10.53 -3.17
CA TYR A 147 0.04 11.66 -3.56
C TYR A 147 -0.05 11.88 -5.07
N ARG A 148 0.14 13.14 -5.48
CA ARG A 148 0.46 13.53 -6.86
C ARG A 148 1.69 14.41 -6.85
N LEU A 149 2.54 14.25 -7.86
CA LEU A 149 3.62 15.18 -8.12
C LEU A 149 3.04 16.50 -8.60
N VAL A 150 3.45 17.60 -7.97
CA VAL A 150 3.20 18.95 -8.47
C VAL A 150 4.54 19.63 -8.72
N PHE A 151 4.66 20.24 -9.89
CA PHE A 151 5.87 20.91 -10.34
C PHE A 151 5.67 22.41 -10.17
N ASN A 152 6.53 23.03 -9.37
CA ASN A 152 6.56 24.48 -9.26
C ASN A 152 7.33 25.02 -10.48
N ALA A 153 6.74 26.03 -11.13
CA ALA A 153 7.35 26.75 -12.25
C ALA A 153 8.62 27.49 -11.80
#